data_AF-A0A7V9G1Z3-F1
#
_entry.id   AF-A0A7V9G1Z3-F1
#
_cell.length_a   1.000
_cell.length_b   1.000
_cell.length_c   1.000
_cell.angle_alpha   90.00
_cell.angle_beta   90.00
_cell.angle_gamma   90.00
#
_symmetry.space_group_name_H-M   'P 1'
#
loop_
_entity.id
_entity.type
_entity.pdbx_description
1 polymer ?
#
loop_
_entity_poly.entity_id
_entity_poly.type
_entity_poly.pdbx_seq_one_letter_code
_entity_poly.pdbx_strand_id
1 'polypeptide(L)'
;MSPAARAALERARARLDTLSLYPAPVRVERVRVVVWPLVFRLPHMRRYSGYALWRTILLRRADASDDLVTHELCHVWQGQHRPLHMLLTYLTTRYRDNPYEREARFAVEATGVKIR
;
A
#
# COMPACT_ATOMS: atom_id res chain seq x y z
N MET A 1 -14.85 -5.79 6.88
CA MET A 1 -13.63 -6.39 6.30
C MET A 1 -13.69 -7.89 6.54
N SER A 2 -13.34 -8.73 5.57
CA SER A 2 -13.34 -10.19 5.76
C SER A 2 -12.18 -10.64 6.66
N PRO A 3 -12.26 -11.82 7.31
CA PRO A 3 -11.16 -12.37 8.11
C PRO A 3 -9.86 -12.54 7.31
N ALA A 4 -9.95 -13.03 6.07
CA ALA A 4 -8.78 -13.19 5.19
C ALA A 4 -8.10 -11.85 4.87
N ALA A 5 -8.90 -10.80 4.59
CA ALA A 5 -8.37 -9.48 4.33
C ALA A 5 -7.73 -8.85 5.58
N ARG A 6 -8.30 -9.12 6.77
CA ARG A 6 -7.70 -8.71 8.05
C ARG A 6 -6.35 -9.41 8.27
N ALA A 7 -6.28 -10.72 8.04
CA ALA A 7 -5.04 -11.48 8.19
C ALA A 7 -3.95 -11.00 7.21
N ALA A 8 -4.32 -10.69 5.96
CA ALA A 8 -3.38 -10.12 4.99
C ALA A 8 -2.85 -8.74 5.44
N LEU A 9 -3.73 -7.89 5.97
CA LEU A 9 -3.35 -6.58 6.52
C LEU A 9 -2.42 -6.72 7.73
N GLU A 10 -2.67 -7.69 8.61
CA GLU A 10 -1.82 -7.98 9.78
C GLU A 10 -0.43 -8.48 9.37
N ARG A 11 -0.34 -9.38 8.37
CA ARG A 11 0.96 -9.83 7.83
C ARG A 11 1.73 -8.70 7.17
N ALA A 12 1.06 -7.88 6.37
CA ALA A 12 1.65 -6.69 5.75
C ALA A 12 2.16 -5.70 6.80
N ARG A 13 1.39 -5.46 7.86
CA ARG A 13 1.83 -4.64 8.99
C ARG A 13 3.07 -5.24 9.65
N ALA A 14 3.06 -6.54 9.96
CA ALA A 14 4.19 -7.20 10.61
C ALA A 14 5.48 -7.07 9.79
N ARG A 15 5.37 -7.13 8.46
CA ARG A 15 6.48 -6.84 7.54
C ARG A 15 6.98 -5.40 7.69
N LEU A 16 6.08 -4.41 7.59
CA LEU A 16 6.46 -3.00 7.69
C LEU A 16 7.02 -2.62 9.07
N ASP A 17 6.53 -3.25 10.14
CA ASP A 17 7.01 -3.03 11.52
C ASP A 17 8.48 -3.46 11.70
N THR A 18 9.06 -4.24 10.77
CA THR A 18 10.50 -4.54 10.75
C THR A 18 11.36 -3.40 10.20
N LEU A 19 10.75 -2.39 9.57
CA LEU A 19 11.44 -1.26 8.97
C LEU A 19 11.32 -0.01 9.84
N SER A 20 12.34 0.84 9.83
CA SER A 20 12.35 2.13 10.53
C SER A 20 12.21 3.31 9.55
N LEU A 21 11.30 3.21 8.58
CA LEU A 21 11.08 4.26 7.56
C LEU A 21 10.46 5.53 8.15
N TYR A 22 9.66 5.40 9.20
CA TYR A 22 8.99 6.51 9.87
C TYR A 22 9.09 6.39 11.39
N PRO A 23 8.96 7.50 12.14
CA PRO A 23 9.11 7.50 13.60
C PRO A 23 8.09 6.65 14.36
N ALA A 24 6.89 6.45 13.81
CA ALA A 24 5.85 5.63 14.41
C ALA A 24 5.41 4.52 13.44
N PRO A 25 5.00 3.34 13.94
CA PRO A 25 4.53 2.24 13.10
C PRO A 25 3.22 2.58 12.39
N VAL A 26 2.90 1.83 11.33
CA VAL A 26 1.65 2.02 10.58
C VAL A 26 0.44 1.69 11.44
N ARG A 27 -0.52 2.61 11.51
CA ARG A 27 -1.77 2.42 12.24
C ARG A 27 -2.80 1.74 11.34
N VAL A 28 -3.20 0.52 11.68
CA VAL A 28 -4.09 -0.31 10.84
C VAL A 28 -5.52 -0.41 11.37
N GLU A 29 -5.81 0.09 12.56
CA GLU A 29 -7.10 -0.12 13.25
C GLU A 29 -8.29 0.45 12.46
N ARG A 30 -8.02 1.48 11.65
CA ARG A 30 -9.02 2.14 10.79
C ARG A 30 -8.83 1.85 9.31
N VAL A 31 -7.86 1.01 8.94
CA VAL A 31 -7.59 0.66 7.55
C VAL A 31 -8.57 -0.41 7.09
N ARG A 32 -9.18 -0.19 5.93
CA ARG A 32 -10.11 -1.14 5.31
C ARG A 32 -9.51 -1.70 4.05
N VAL A 33 -9.55 -3.01 3.87
CA VAL A 33 -9.24 -3.66 2.60
C VAL A 33 -10.56 -3.98 1.88
N VAL A 34 -10.72 -3.48 0.67
CA VAL A 34 -11.94 -3.61 -0.13
C VAL A 34 -11.59 -4.14 -1.52
N VAL A 35 -12.21 -5.25 -1.91
CA VAL A 35 -12.08 -5.79 -3.26
C VAL A 35 -13.14 -5.13 -4.13
N TRP A 36 -12.71 -4.32 -5.11
CA TRP A 36 -13.63 -3.61 -5.99
C TRP A 36 -13.16 -3.68 -7.45
N PRO A 37 -13.40 -4.79 -8.17
CA PRO A 37 -12.86 -4.98 -9.51
C PRO A 37 -13.33 -3.94 -10.53
N LEU A 38 -14.53 -3.37 -10.33
CA LEU A 38 -15.13 -2.40 -11.25
C LEU A 38 -14.31 -1.10 -11.33
N VAL A 39 -13.70 -0.63 -10.24
CA VAL A 39 -12.88 0.59 -10.29
C VAL A 39 -11.67 0.40 -11.21
N PHE A 40 -11.10 -0.80 -11.24
CA PHE A 40 -9.98 -1.18 -12.09
C PHE A 40 -10.37 -1.44 -13.56
N ARG A 41 -11.65 -1.30 -13.93
CA ARG A 41 -12.08 -1.30 -15.34
C ARG A 41 -11.95 0.08 -15.99
N LEU A 42 -11.80 1.14 -15.21
CA LEU A 42 -11.63 2.51 -15.71
C LEU A 42 -10.28 2.66 -16.42
N PRO A 43 -10.19 3.37 -17.57
CA PRO A 43 -8.97 3.45 -18.37
C PRO A 43 -7.70 3.81 -17.59
N HIS A 44 -7.80 4.74 -16.64
CA HIS A 44 -6.67 5.18 -15.83
C HIS A 44 -6.26 4.16 -14.74
N MET A 45 -7.22 3.36 -14.27
CA MET A 45 -7.04 2.40 -13.18
C MET A 45 -6.66 1.00 -13.66
N ARG A 46 -6.88 0.68 -14.94
CA ARG A 46 -6.63 -0.64 -15.54
C ARG A 46 -5.20 -1.16 -15.39
N ARG A 47 -4.23 -0.25 -15.23
CA ARG A 47 -2.82 -0.57 -15.04
C ARG A 47 -2.45 -0.98 -13.62
N TYR A 48 -3.35 -0.80 -12.66
CA TYR A 48 -3.10 -1.08 -11.24
C TYR A 48 -3.80 -2.37 -10.80
N SER A 49 -3.20 -3.05 -9.83
CA SER A 49 -3.77 -4.23 -9.17
C SER A 49 -4.23 -3.93 -7.74
N GLY A 50 -3.69 -2.88 -7.14
CA GLY A 50 -4.06 -2.33 -5.84
C GLY A 50 -4.05 -0.80 -5.92
N TYR A 51 -4.70 -0.15 -4.94
CA TYR A 51 -4.63 1.30 -4.79
C TYR A 51 -4.91 1.71 -3.34
N ALA A 52 -3.99 2.45 -2.74
CA ALA A 52 -4.14 3.01 -1.41
C ALA A 52 -4.83 4.38 -1.44
N LEU A 53 -5.91 4.47 -0.68
CA LEU A 53 -6.52 5.71 -0.21
C LEU A 53 -6.14 5.93 1.25
N TRP A 54 -6.42 7.12 1.77
CA TRP A 54 -6.06 7.56 3.13
C TRP A 54 -6.30 6.52 4.25
N ARG A 55 -7.39 5.75 4.18
CA ARG A 55 -7.73 4.68 5.14
C ARG A 55 -8.28 3.42 4.46
N THR A 56 -8.11 3.29 3.14
CA THR A 56 -8.75 2.22 2.38
C THR A 56 -7.79 1.70 1.32
N ILE A 57 -7.50 0.40 1.34
CA ILE A 57 -6.79 -0.30 0.29
C ILE A 57 -7.81 -0.93 -0.64
N LEU A 58 -7.83 -0.49 -1.88
CA LEU A 58 -8.64 -1.06 -2.95
C LEU A 58 -7.83 -2.15 -3.65
N LEU A 59 -8.43 -3.32 -3.84
CA LEU A 59 -7.80 -4.43 -4.55
C LEU A 59 -8.64 -4.84 -5.74
N ARG A 60 -7.97 -5.20 -6.84
CA ARG A 60 -8.63 -5.68 -8.05
C ARG A 60 -9.21 -7.07 -7.87
N ARG A 61 -8.56 -7.92 -7.08
CA ARG A 61 -8.96 -9.31 -6.80
C ARG A 61 -8.82 -9.61 -5.30
N ALA A 62 -9.53 -10.63 -4.84
CA ALA A 62 -9.51 -11.06 -3.43
C ALA A 62 -8.25 -11.85 -3.06
N ASP A 63 -7.59 -12.47 -4.03
CA ASP A 63 -6.36 -13.23 -3.92
C ASP A 63 -5.11 -12.37 -4.17
N ALA A 64 -5.15 -11.10 -3.76
CA ALA A 64 -3.99 -10.22 -3.81
C ALA A 64 -2.82 -10.82 -3.03
N SER A 65 -1.61 -10.71 -3.57
CA SER A 65 -0.41 -11.15 -2.88
C SER A 65 -0.12 -10.32 -1.64
N ASP A 66 0.56 -10.92 -0.67
CA ASP A 66 1.02 -10.21 0.53
C ASP A 66 1.95 -9.05 0.17
N ASP A 67 2.71 -9.16 -0.93
CA ASP A 67 3.53 -8.07 -1.47
C ASP A 67 2.70 -6.89 -1.92
N LEU A 68 1.60 -7.13 -2.63
CA LEU A 68 0.70 -6.05 -3.06
C LEU A 68 0.08 -5.35 -1.84
N VAL A 69 -0.38 -6.11 -0.84
CA VAL A 69 -0.95 -5.51 0.38
C VAL A 69 0.11 -4.73 1.16
N THR A 70 1.36 -5.21 1.20
CA THR A 70 2.48 -4.52 1.85
C THR A 70 2.82 -3.20 1.12
N HIS A 71 2.84 -3.23 -0.22
CA HIS A 71 3.04 -2.03 -1.05
C HIS A 71 1.97 -0.98 -0.76
N GLU A 72 0.68 -1.35 -0.84
CA GLU A 72 -0.42 -0.42 -0.60
C GLU A 72 -0.48 0.07 0.86
N LEU A 73 -0.12 -0.78 1.82
CA LEU A 73 -0.06 -0.37 3.22
C LEU A 73 1.09 0.61 3.48
N CYS A 74 2.21 0.50 2.75
CA CYS A 74 3.28 1.48 2.81
C CYS A 74 2.80 2.88 2.39
N HIS A 75 1.93 2.98 1.38
CA HIS A 75 1.30 4.25 1.00
C HIS A 75 0.41 4.83 2.10
N VAL A 76 -0.32 3.98 2.83
CA VAL A 76 -1.08 4.45 4.00
C VAL A 76 -0.12 4.98 5.07
N TRP A 77 0.99 4.28 5.33
CA TRP A 77 1.99 4.69 6.32
C TRP A 77 2.66 6.03 5.97
N GLN A 78 3.01 6.21 4.70
CA GLN A 78 3.49 7.46 4.11
C GLN A 78 2.47 8.59 4.30
N GLY A 79 1.20 8.34 3.97
CA GLY A 79 0.11 9.28 4.17
C GLY A 79 -0.03 9.70 5.63
N GLN A 80 0.05 8.77 6.57
CA GLN A 80 -0.04 9.05 8.01
C GLN A 80 1.05 10.00 8.52
N HIS A 81 2.25 9.99 7.93
CA HIS A 81 3.39 10.81 8.38
C HIS A 81 3.64 12.05 7.52
N ARG A 82 3.31 11.99 6.22
CA ARG A 82 3.64 13.02 5.24
C ARG A 82 2.44 13.38 4.33
N PRO A 83 1.23 13.69 4.87
CA PRO A 83 0.03 13.92 4.05
C PRO A 83 0.21 14.95 2.95
N LEU A 84 0.70 16.13 3.35
CA LEU A 84 0.78 17.29 2.48
C LEU A 84 1.84 17.09 1.41
N HIS A 85 2.98 16.51 1.78
CA HIS A 85 4.05 16.20 0.84
C HIS A 85 3.61 15.13 -0.15
N MET A 86 2.91 14.08 0.31
CA MET A 86 2.36 13.04 -0.57
C MET A 86 1.35 13.62 -1.58
N LEU A 87 0.45 14.50 -1.13
CA LEU A 87 -0.48 15.19 -2.02
C LEU A 87 0.25 16.07 -3.05
N LEU A 88 1.21 16.88 -2.60
CA LEU A 88 2.01 17.74 -3.48
C LEU A 88 2.80 16.92 -4.50
N THR A 89 3.40 15.81 -4.09
CA THR A 89 4.15 14.92 -4.99
C THR A 89 3.24 14.32 -6.05
N TYR A 90 2.03 13.88 -5.72
CA TYR A 90 1.09 13.36 -6.73
C TYR A 90 0.62 14.42 -7.72
N LEU A 91 0.56 15.70 -7.31
CA LEU A 91 0.18 16.80 -8.20
C LEU A 91 1.34 17.28 -9.08
N THR A 92 2.58 17.19 -8.60
CA THR A 92 3.75 17.80 -9.26
C THR A 92 4.68 16.80 -9.94
N THR A 93 4.66 15.53 -9.55
CA THR A 93 5.65 14.53 -9.96
C THR A 93 5.02 13.42 -10.78
N ARG A 94 5.69 13.02 -11.87
CA ARG A 94 5.25 11.86 -12.66
C ARG A 94 5.42 10.58 -11.85
N TYR A 95 4.53 9.63 -12.04
CA TYR A 95 4.53 8.34 -11.35
C TYR A 95 5.89 7.63 -11.31
N ARG A 96 6.67 7.67 -12.43
CA ARG A 96 7.99 7.02 -12.53
C ARG A 96 9.06 7.62 -11.62
N ASP A 97 8.92 8.90 -11.26
CA ASP A 97 9.88 9.67 -10.48
C ASP A 97 9.38 9.85 -9.03
N ASN A 98 8.25 9.23 -8.68
CA ASN A 98 7.62 9.39 -7.38
C ASN A 98 8.43 8.67 -6.27
N PRO A 99 8.99 9.40 -5.29
CA PRO A 99 9.75 8.80 -4.18
C PRO A 99 8.92 7.81 -3.36
N TYR A 100 7.60 8.04 -3.26
CA TYR A 100 6.71 7.17 -2.50
C TYR A 100 6.52 5.80 -3.14
N GLU A 101 6.49 5.73 -4.47
CA GLU A 101 6.44 4.46 -5.20
C GLU A 101 7.74 3.68 -5.06
N ARG A 102 8.89 4.37 -5.07
CA ARG A 102 10.19 3.74 -4.84
C ARG A 102 10.31 3.19 -3.42
N GLU A 103 9.89 3.95 -2.42
CA GLU A 103 9.92 3.52 -1.02
C GLU A 103 8.97 2.34 -0.78
N ALA A 104 7.78 2.33 -1.38
CA ALA A 104 6.87 1.19 -1.28
C ALA A 104 7.44 -0.09 -1.92
N ARG A 105 8.10 0.02 -3.08
CA ARG A 105 8.84 -1.10 -3.69
C ARG A 105 9.97 -1.60 -2.80
N PHE A 106 10.77 -0.67 -2.26
CA PHE A 106 11.82 -1.00 -1.31
C PHE A 106 11.27 -1.74 -0.08
N ALA A 107 10.15 -1.29 0.49
CA ALA A 107 9.55 -1.92 1.64
C ALA A 107 9.14 -3.37 1.34
N VAL A 108 8.57 -3.64 0.16
CA VAL A 108 8.27 -5.00 -0.29
C VAL A 108 9.54 -5.83 -0.43
N GLU A 109 10.55 -5.33 -1.14
CA GLU A 109 11.81 -6.04 -1.39
C GLU A 109 12.60 -6.33 -0.10
N ALA A 110 12.62 -5.39 0.83
CA ALA A 110 13.33 -5.51 2.10
C ALA A 110 12.67 -6.51 3.06
N THR A 111 11.37 -6.72 2.93
CA THR A 111 10.57 -7.56 3.84
C THR A 111 10.02 -8.83 3.19
N GLY A 112 10.25 -9.00 1.89
CA GLY A 112 9.85 -10.18 1.13
C GLY A 112 10.72 -11.38 1.47
N VAL A 113 10.19 -12.58 1.26
CA VAL A 113 10.98 -13.81 1.36
C VAL A 113 11.98 -13.79 0.21
N LYS A 114 13.26 -13.61 0.53
CA LYS A 114 14.34 -13.81 -0.44
C LYS A 114 14.40 -15.30 -0.77
N ILE A 115 13.83 -15.69 -1.91
CA ILE A 115 14.17 -16.97 -2.51
C ILE A 115 15.64 -16.85 -2.94
N ARG A 116 16.53 -17.41 -2.12
CA ARG A 116 17.94 -17.60 -2.44
C ARG A 116 18.10 -18.84 -3.30
#